data_AF-Q2W684-F1
#
_entry.id   AF-Q2W684-F1
#
_cell.length_a   1.000
_cell.length_b   1.000
_cell.length_c   1.000
_cell.angle_alpha   90.00
_cell.angle_beta   90.00
_cell.angle_gamma   90.00
#
_symmetry.space_group_name_H-M   'P 1'
#
loop_
_entity.id
_entity.type
_entity.pdbx_description
1 polymer ?
#
loop_
_entity_poly.entity_id
_entity_poly.type
_entity_poly.pdbx_seq_one_letter_code
_entity_poly.pdbx_strand_id
1 'polypeptide(L)'
;MDCRGRSITSRNISSASSVQWALRPVQENAMPMTMLEKELVALAISVAAGCRPCVTHHLVEVRKAGADDAAIEQAVAGAVRVRKTATEGMRRHALGLDPVTDGCGCGAADPLAELIALGAALAVNCTAGIDRHLAAARSLGIPQDRLDEVLGLASMIRSRAISHAEARLGATGQGNWGEAPKAARCC
;
A
#
# COMPACT_ATOMS: atom_id res chain seq x y z
N MET A 1 -66.53 25.26 14.78
CA MET A 1 -65.85 26.26 13.93
C MET A 1 -64.90 25.53 13.02
N ASP A 2 -65.18 25.65 11.72
CA ASP A 2 -64.45 25.16 10.55
C ASP A 2 -63.06 25.82 10.43
N CYS A 3 -62.11 25.14 9.79
CA CYS A 3 -61.34 25.65 8.64
C CYS A 3 -60.19 24.70 8.21
N ARG A 4 -60.54 23.79 7.29
CA ARG A 4 -59.90 23.55 5.98
C ARG A 4 -58.37 23.48 5.85
N GLY A 5 -57.92 22.32 5.36
CA GLY A 5 -57.34 22.19 4.02
C GLY A 5 -55.97 22.81 3.75
N ARG A 6 -54.93 21.98 3.67
CA ARG A 6 -53.77 22.24 2.81
C ARG A 6 -53.44 21.02 1.96
N SER A 7 -53.68 21.19 0.67
CA SER A 7 -53.25 20.36 -0.45
C SER A 7 -51.74 20.16 -0.40
N ILE A 8 -51.28 18.91 -0.31
CA ILE A 8 -49.89 18.55 -0.61
C ILE A 8 -49.83 18.38 -2.12
N THR A 9 -49.39 19.43 -2.79
CA THR A 9 -49.04 19.37 -4.21
C THR A 9 -47.87 18.42 -4.40
N SER A 10 -48.10 17.39 -5.21
CA SER A 10 -47.08 16.54 -5.85
C SER A 10 -45.90 17.39 -6.33
N ARG A 11 -44.71 17.16 -5.75
CA ARG A 11 -43.44 17.60 -6.33
C ARG A 11 -42.75 16.39 -6.92
N ASN A 12 -42.90 16.29 -8.24
CA ASN A 12 -41.92 15.88 -9.22
C ASN A 12 -40.70 15.11 -8.70
N ILE A 13 -40.71 13.80 -8.94
CA ILE A 13 -39.51 12.99 -9.05
C ILE A 13 -38.92 13.27 -10.44
N SER A 14 -37.88 14.08 -10.48
CA SER A 14 -37.00 14.33 -11.62
C SER A 14 -35.68 14.77 -11.00
N SER A 15 -34.51 14.23 -11.27
CA SER A 15 -34.01 13.43 -12.37
C SER A 15 -32.83 12.61 -11.86
N ALA A 16 -32.59 11.45 -12.47
CA ALA A 16 -31.40 10.64 -12.25
C ALA A 16 -30.13 11.51 -12.26
N SER A 17 -29.43 11.52 -11.12
CA SER A 17 -28.06 12.02 -11.04
C SER A 17 -27.17 10.94 -11.67
N SER A 18 -26.94 11.09 -12.97
CA SER A 18 -25.92 10.35 -13.69
C SER A 18 -24.57 10.64 -13.02
N VAL A 19 -24.01 9.64 -12.34
CA VAL A 19 -22.63 9.69 -11.85
C VAL A 19 -21.73 9.68 -13.08
N GLN A 20 -21.46 10.88 -13.59
CA GLN A 20 -20.52 11.10 -14.68
C GLN A 20 -19.12 10.92 -14.10
N TRP A 21 -18.57 9.72 -14.27
CA TRP A 21 -17.15 9.44 -14.13
C TRP A 21 -16.42 10.21 -15.23
N ALA A 22 -16.32 11.54 -15.09
CA ALA A 22 -15.55 12.32 -16.01
C ALA A 22 -14.12 11.76 -16.01
N LEU A 23 -13.70 11.20 -17.15
CA LEU A 23 -12.32 10.89 -17.47
C LEU A 23 -11.51 12.14 -17.13
N ARG A 24 -10.82 12.12 -15.99
CA ARG A 24 -9.93 13.22 -15.61
C ARG A 24 -8.80 13.23 -16.65
N PRO A 25 -8.55 14.34 -17.35
CA PRO A 25 -7.39 14.43 -18.21
C PRO A 25 -6.15 14.20 -17.35
N VAL A 26 -5.31 13.24 -17.78
CA VAL A 26 -4.00 12.99 -17.17
C VAL A 26 -3.21 14.30 -17.30
N GLN A 27 -2.87 14.92 -16.17
CA GLN A 27 -2.05 16.13 -16.19
C GLN A 27 -0.66 15.79 -16.75
N GLU A 28 -0.24 16.57 -17.74
CA GLU A 28 0.90 16.34 -18.64
C GLU A 28 2.30 16.49 -17.97
N ASN A 29 2.35 16.48 -16.64
CA ASN A 29 3.58 16.51 -15.83
C ASN A 29 3.68 15.30 -14.86
N ALA A 30 3.08 14.17 -15.23
CA ALA A 30 3.28 12.88 -14.58
C ALA A 30 4.75 12.42 -14.73
N MET A 31 5.56 12.59 -13.69
CA MET A 31 6.86 11.93 -13.62
C MET A 31 6.67 10.56 -12.96
N PRO A 32 6.66 9.46 -13.74
CA PRO A 32 6.53 8.13 -13.18
C PRO A 32 7.71 7.83 -12.26
N MET A 33 7.52 6.91 -11.30
CA MET A 33 8.63 6.48 -10.46
C MET A 33 9.79 5.93 -11.31
N THR A 34 11.02 6.30 -10.95
CA THR A 34 12.22 5.71 -11.52
C THR A 34 12.30 4.22 -11.18
N MET A 35 13.08 3.44 -11.93
CA MET A 35 13.28 2.02 -11.64
C MET A 35 13.87 1.81 -10.23
N LEU A 36 14.77 2.69 -9.78
CA LEU A 36 15.34 2.64 -8.44
C LEU A 36 14.27 2.82 -7.35
N GLU A 37 13.42 3.85 -7.48
CA GLU A 37 12.33 4.09 -6.55
C GLU A 37 11.32 2.93 -6.52
N LYS A 38 10.95 2.40 -7.71
CA LYS A 38 10.05 1.25 -7.83
C LYS A 38 10.58 0.04 -7.08
N GLU A 39 11.85 -0.30 -7.27
CA GLU A 39 12.44 -1.48 -6.63
C GLU A 39 12.69 -1.27 -5.13
N LEU A 40 12.99 -0.06 -4.67
CA LEU A 40 13.06 0.25 -3.23
C LEU A 40 11.69 0.09 -2.55
N VAL A 41 10.64 0.61 -3.18
CA VAL A 41 9.26 0.45 -2.70
C VAL A 41 8.83 -1.02 -2.75
N ALA A 42 9.14 -1.74 -3.83
CA ALA A 42 8.83 -3.16 -3.98
C ALA A 42 9.56 -4.04 -2.95
N LEU A 43 10.82 -3.74 -2.65
CA LEU A 43 11.57 -4.40 -1.58
C LEU A 43 10.91 -4.15 -0.23
N ALA A 44 10.55 -2.91 0.08
CA ALA A 44 9.85 -2.56 1.32
C ALA A 44 8.50 -3.29 1.47
N ILE A 45 7.69 -3.31 0.41
CA ILE A 45 6.43 -4.06 0.35
C ILE A 45 6.69 -5.55 0.60
N SER A 46 7.72 -6.12 -0.01
CA SER A 46 8.07 -7.55 0.15
C SER A 46 8.47 -7.91 1.59
N VAL A 47 9.23 -7.02 2.24
CA VAL A 47 9.60 -7.14 3.67
C VAL A 47 8.36 -7.03 4.55
N ALA A 48 7.52 -6.02 4.31
CA ALA A 48 6.28 -5.82 5.06
C ALA A 48 5.24 -6.92 4.82
N ALA A 49 5.23 -7.56 3.64
CA ALA A 49 4.43 -8.75 3.35
C ALA A 49 5.02 -10.02 4.02
N GLY A 50 6.30 -10.02 4.36
CA GLY A 50 6.98 -11.18 4.96
C GLY A 50 7.21 -12.32 3.98
N CYS A 51 7.32 -12.01 2.68
CA CYS A 51 7.50 -13.01 1.63
C CYS A 51 8.98 -13.12 1.22
N ARG A 52 9.68 -14.12 1.76
CA ARG A 52 11.12 -14.31 1.48
C ARG A 52 11.47 -14.39 -0.01
N PRO A 53 10.76 -15.17 -0.86
CA PRO A 53 11.06 -15.17 -2.30
C PRO A 53 10.93 -13.80 -2.96
N CYS A 54 9.92 -13.00 -2.59
CA CYS A 54 9.76 -11.64 -3.10
C CYS A 54 10.90 -10.74 -2.62
N VAL A 55 11.31 -10.83 -1.35
CA VAL A 55 12.48 -10.09 -0.82
C VAL A 55 13.75 -10.47 -1.58
N THR A 56 14.00 -11.76 -1.82
CA THR A 56 15.17 -12.21 -2.58
C THR A 56 15.17 -11.62 -4.00
N HIS A 57 14.03 -11.64 -4.68
CA HIS A 57 13.91 -11.09 -6.03
C HIS A 57 14.16 -9.58 -6.06
N HIS A 58 13.39 -8.81 -5.28
CA HIS A 58 13.50 -7.36 -5.29
C HIS A 58 14.81 -6.83 -4.69
N LEU A 59 15.49 -7.58 -3.82
CA LEU A 59 16.85 -7.24 -3.38
C LEU A 59 17.88 -7.32 -4.52
N VAL A 60 17.72 -8.27 -5.44
CA VAL A 60 18.57 -8.37 -6.64
C VAL A 60 18.26 -7.22 -7.61
N GLU A 61 16.98 -6.99 -7.88
CA GLU A 61 16.56 -5.94 -8.83
C GLU A 61 16.87 -4.53 -8.33
N VAL A 62 16.71 -4.24 -7.04
CA VAL A 62 17.06 -2.92 -6.48
C VAL A 62 18.55 -2.63 -6.56
N ARG A 63 19.41 -3.65 -6.41
CA ARG A 63 20.86 -3.52 -6.60
C ARG A 63 21.23 -3.29 -8.05
N LYS A 64 20.55 -3.97 -8.99
CA LYS A 64 20.71 -3.71 -10.44
C LYS A 64 20.26 -2.30 -10.82
N ALA A 65 19.26 -1.77 -10.13
CA ALA A 65 18.78 -0.40 -10.30
C ALA A 65 19.70 0.66 -9.67
N GLY A 66 20.80 0.25 -9.02
CA GLY A 66 21.84 1.14 -8.51
C GLY A 66 21.67 1.58 -7.06
N ALA A 67 20.84 0.92 -6.26
CA ALA A 67 20.74 1.23 -4.84
C ALA A 67 22.05 0.87 -4.11
N ASP A 68 22.47 1.77 -3.23
CA ASP A 68 23.50 1.48 -2.24
C ASP A 68 22.91 0.78 -1.00
N ASP A 69 23.79 0.29 -0.13
CA ASP A 69 23.36 -0.42 1.08
C ASP A 69 22.59 0.51 2.04
N ALA A 70 22.86 1.81 2.04
CA ALA A 70 22.17 2.78 2.90
C ALA A 70 20.70 2.97 2.48
N ALA A 71 20.42 3.12 1.18
CA ALA A 71 19.07 3.21 0.65
C ALA A 71 18.28 1.93 0.91
N ILE A 72 18.92 0.76 0.73
CA ILE A 72 18.32 -0.54 1.06
C ILE A 72 18.00 -0.62 2.55
N GLU A 73 18.93 -0.26 3.43
CA GLU A 73 18.74 -0.27 4.88
C GLU A 73 17.58 0.64 5.30
N GLN A 74 17.53 1.86 4.75
CA GLN A 74 16.44 2.80 5.02
C GLN A 74 15.07 2.24 4.60
N ALA A 75 14.97 1.65 3.41
CA ALA A 75 13.73 1.05 2.92
C ALA A 75 13.28 -0.14 3.79
N VAL A 76 14.20 -1.03 4.14
CA VAL A 76 13.94 -2.19 5.01
C VAL A 76 13.53 -1.72 6.41
N ALA A 77 14.25 -0.77 6.99
CA ALA A 77 13.95 -0.25 8.33
C ALA A 77 12.58 0.45 8.37
N GLY A 78 12.24 1.22 7.32
CA GLY A 78 10.91 1.81 7.15
C GLY A 78 9.79 0.76 7.12
N ALA A 79 9.94 -0.26 6.27
CA ALA A 79 8.98 -1.36 6.17
C ALA A 79 8.79 -2.12 7.50
N VAL A 80 9.89 -2.41 8.21
CA VAL A 80 9.84 -3.08 9.51
C VAL A 80 9.14 -2.23 10.56
N ARG A 81 9.39 -0.92 10.61
CA ARG A 81 8.69 0.01 11.51
C ARG A 81 7.18 -0.01 11.25
N VAL A 82 6.76 0.16 10.00
CA VAL A 82 5.34 0.15 9.63
C VAL A 82 4.68 -1.18 10.02
N ARG A 83 5.30 -2.32 9.72
CA ARG A 83 4.78 -3.65 10.11
C ARG A 83 4.65 -3.77 11.63
N LYS A 84 5.66 -3.37 12.40
CA LYS A 84 5.61 -3.43 13.88
C LYS A 84 4.48 -2.57 14.43
N THR A 85 4.33 -1.35 13.94
CA THR A 85 3.24 -0.46 14.37
C THR A 85 1.87 -1.01 13.98
N ALA A 86 1.72 -1.58 12.79
CA ALA A 86 0.46 -2.20 12.39
C ALA A 86 0.08 -3.37 13.32
N THR A 87 1.04 -4.25 13.63
CA THR A 87 0.82 -5.36 14.56
C THR A 87 0.46 -4.86 15.96
N GLU A 88 1.18 -3.86 16.47
CA GLU A 88 0.92 -3.29 17.80
C GLU A 88 -0.43 -2.57 17.86
N GLY A 89 -0.78 -1.80 16.83
CA GLY A 89 -2.08 -1.15 16.72
C GLY A 89 -3.22 -2.16 16.74
N MET A 90 -3.10 -3.26 15.98
CA MET A 90 -4.09 -4.33 15.98
C MET A 90 -4.16 -5.04 17.34
N ARG A 91 -3.01 -5.29 17.98
CA ARG A 91 -2.96 -5.88 19.34
C ARG A 91 -3.72 -5.02 20.35
N ARG A 92 -3.48 -3.70 20.35
CA ARG A 92 -4.16 -2.76 21.25
C ARG A 92 -5.66 -2.73 20.98
N HIS A 93 -6.06 -2.63 19.72
CA HIS A 93 -7.46 -2.63 19.32
C HIS A 93 -8.18 -3.90 19.80
N ALA A 94 -7.59 -5.08 19.54
CA ALA A 94 -8.14 -6.36 19.97
C ALA A 94 -8.25 -6.52 21.49
N LEU A 95 -7.43 -5.79 22.26
CA LEU A 95 -7.47 -5.76 23.73
C LEU A 95 -8.33 -4.62 24.30
N GLY A 96 -8.98 -3.81 23.46
CA GLY A 96 -9.77 -2.66 23.90
C GLY A 96 -8.95 -1.50 24.49
N LEU A 97 -7.67 -1.38 24.10
CA LEU A 97 -6.73 -0.37 24.60
C LEU A 97 -6.66 0.89 23.73
N ASP A 98 -7.69 1.16 22.93
CA ASP A 98 -7.73 2.35 22.08
C ASP A 98 -7.88 3.65 22.90
N PRO A 99 -7.33 4.79 22.43
CA PRO A 99 -6.72 4.99 21.12
C PRO A 99 -5.24 4.60 21.00
N VAL A 100 -4.78 4.41 19.76
CA VAL A 100 -3.35 4.36 19.40
C VAL A 100 -2.80 5.79 19.44
N THR A 101 -2.11 6.15 20.52
CA THR A 101 -1.61 7.52 20.70
C THR A 101 -0.37 7.83 19.87
N ASP A 102 0.39 6.82 19.46
CA ASP A 102 1.64 7.02 18.72
C ASP A 102 1.56 6.33 17.34
N GLY A 103 1.60 7.14 16.28
CA GLY A 103 1.80 6.63 14.91
C GLY A 103 3.14 5.93 14.78
N CYS A 104 3.46 5.36 13.62
CA CYS A 104 4.72 4.60 13.44
C CYS A 104 6.00 5.45 13.53
N GLY A 105 5.88 6.77 13.77
CA GLY A 105 6.99 7.72 13.74
C GLY A 105 7.61 7.90 12.35
N CYS A 106 6.97 7.37 11.30
CA CYS A 106 7.55 7.33 9.95
C CYS A 106 7.20 8.54 9.08
N GLY A 107 6.65 9.63 9.66
CA GLY A 107 6.37 10.87 8.94
C GLY A 107 7.69 11.50 8.47
N ALA A 108 8.13 11.14 7.28
CA ALA A 108 9.36 11.63 6.69
C ALA A 108 9.05 12.87 5.84
N ALA A 109 9.93 13.87 5.89
CA ALA A 109 9.90 14.99 4.95
C ALA A 109 10.31 14.58 3.51
N ASP A 110 10.65 13.30 3.30
CA ASP A 110 11.14 12.74 2.04
C ASP A 110 10.02 11.99 1.29
N PRO A 111 9.72 12.35 0.03
CA PRO A 111 8.68 11.69 -0.76
C PRO A 111 8.88 10.18 -0.95
N LEU A 112 10.12 9.69 -1.13
CA LEU A 112 10.37 8.27 -1.35
C LEU A 112 10.12 7.46 -0.07
N ALA A 113 10.57 7.97 1.09
CA ALA A 113 10.30 7.37 2.38
C ALA A 113 8.79 7.24 2.68
N GLU A 114 7.97 8.23 2.29
CA GLU A 114 6.51 8.12 2.41
C GLU A 114 5.91 7.09 1.46
N LEU A 115 6.39 6.98 0.22
CA LEU A 115 5.94 5.93 -0.71
C LEU A 115 6.29 4.52 -0.20
N ILE A 116 7.49 4.36 0.39
CA ILE A 116 7.91 3.14 1.08
C ILE A 116 6.96 2.81 2.23
N ALA A 117 6.64 3.79 3.07
CA ALA A 117 5.78 3.60 4.23
C ALA A 117 4.34 3.28 3.82
N LEU A 118 3.81 3.96 2.79
CA LEU A 118 2.50 3.69 2.20
C LEU A 118 2.43 2.27 1.62
N GLY A 119 3.43 1.88 0.82
CA GLY A 119 3.54 0.52 0.28
C GLY A 119 3.57 -0.55 1.36
N ALA A 120 4.37 -0.33 2.42
CA ALA A 120 4.42 -1.22 3.56
C ALA A 120 3.07 -1.31 4.30
N ALA A 121 2.35 -0.20 4.47
CA ALA A 121 1.03 -0.17 5.12
C ALA A 121 -0.02 -0.95 4.31
N LEU A 122 0.01 -0.78 2.98
CA LEU A 122 -0.81 -1.57 2.04
C LEU A 122 -0.49 -3.07 2.11
N ALA A 123 0.78 -3.43 2.26
CA ALA A 123 1.22 -4.82 2.35
C ALA A 123 0.66 -5.52 3.62
N VAL A 124 0.55 -4.79 4.73
CA VAL A 124 0.05 -5.31 6.01
C VAL A 124 -1.44 -5.05 6.27
N ASN A 125 -2.17 -4.48 5.31
CA ASN A 125 -3.60 -4.14 5.45
C ASN A 125 -3.92 -3.19 6.62
N CYS A 126 -2.99 -2.31 7.00
CA CYS A 126 -3.21 -1.38 8.11
C CYS A 126 -3.96 -0.14 7.62
N THR A 127 -5.29 -0.09 7.74
CA THR A 127 -6.12 1.04 7.27
C THR A 127 -5.71 2.37 7.90
N ALA A 128 -5.52 2.41 9.22
CA ALA A 128 -5.04 3.60 9.92
C ALA A 128 -3.64 4.06 9.44
N GLY A 129 -2.77 3.10 9.06
CA GLY A 129 -1.47 3.39 8.46
C GLY A 129 -1.59 3.93 7.04
N ILE A 130 -2.49 3.33 6.23
CA ILE A 130 -2.79 3.78 4.86
C ILE A 130 -3.31 5.22 4.90
N ASP A 131 -4.30 5.53 5.73
CA ASP A 131 -4.88 6.87 5.84
C ASP A 131 -3.81 7.91 6.21
N ARG A 132 -2.95 7.56 7.17
CA ARG A 132 -1.85 8.43 7.63
C ARG A 132 -0.83 8.69 6.52
N HIS A 133 -0.29 7.65 5.90
CA HIS A 133 0.74 7.80 4.87
C HIS A 133 0.17 8.40 3.58
N LEU A 134 -1.10 8.15 3.27
CA LEU A 134 -1.78 8.80 2.16
C LEU A 134 -1.96 10.31 2.40
N ALA A 135 -2.35 10.70 3.62
CA ALA A 135 -2.45 12.12 3.99
C ALA A 135 -1.06 12.81 3.95
N ALA A 136 -0.03 12.16 4.48
CA ALA A 136 1.34 12.66 4.45
C ALA A 136 1.87 12.82 3.01
N ALA A 137 1.73 11.78 2.18
CA ALA A 137 2.10 11.81 0.77
C ALA A 137 1.40 12.95 0.01
N ARG A 138 0.10 13.16 0.24
CA ARG A 138 -0.64 14.29 -0.33
C ARG A 138 -0.14 15.64 0.15
N SER A 139 0.23 15.75 1.43
CA SER A 139 0.81 16.99 1.98
C SER A 139 2.19 17.32 1.39
N LEU A 140 2.95 16.31 0.98
CA LEU A 140 4.22 16.45 0.26
C LEU A 140 4.03 16.75 -1.24
N GLY A 141 2.78 16.84 -1.72
CA GLY A 141 2.48 17.10 -3.12
C GLY A 141 2.77 15.91 -4.05
N ILE A 142 2.83 14.68 -3.51
CA ILE A 142 3.04 13.49 -4.33
C ILE A 142 1.82 13.31 -5.26
N PRO A 143 2.04 13.23 -6.59
CA PRO A 143 0.96 13.13 -7.55
C PRO A 143 0.28 11.76 -7.49
N GLN A 144 -1.00 11.72 -7.89
CA GLN A 144 -1.87 10.54 -7.74
C GLN A 144 -1.37 9.33 -8.53
N ASP A 145 -0.77 9.54 -9.70
CA ASP A 145 -0.15 8.50 -10.53
C ASP A 145 0.92 7.71 -9.77
N ARG A 146 1.80 8.37 -9.01
CA ARG A 146 2.81 7.70 -8.17
C ARG A 146 2.16 6.88 -7.06
N LEU A 147 1.06 7.37 -6.48
CA LEU A 147 0.29 6.62 -5.46
C LEU A 147 -0.37 5.38 -6.08
N ASP A 148 -0.90 5.51 -7.30
CA ASP A 148 -1.49 4.40 -8.05
C ASP A 148 -0.42 3.36 -8.43
N GLU A 149 0.79 3.78 -8.78
CA GLU A 149 1.93 2.89 -9.01
C GLU A 149 2.31 2.10 -7.74
N VAL A 150 2.33 2.74 -6.56
CA VAL A 150 2.56 2.03 -5.29
C VAL A 150 1.45 1.02 -4.98
N LEU A 151 0.19 1.41 -5.20
CA LEU A 151 -0.95 0.50 -5.04
C LEU A 151 -0.85 -0.72 -5.98
N GLY A 152 -0.45 -0.50 -7.23
CA GLY A 152 -0.21 -1.56 -8.20
C GLY A 152 0.89 -2.54 -7.75
N LEU A 153 2.04 -2.02 -7.32
CA LEU A 153 3.14 -2.83 -6.77
C LEU A 153 2.69 -3.64 -5.54
N ALA A 154 2.00 -2.99 -4.60
CA ALA A 154 1.54 -3.63 -3.37
C ALA A 154 0.56 -4.77 -3.67
N SER A 155 -0.38 -4.54 -4.58
CA SER A 155 -1.36 -5.55 -5.01
C SER A 155 -0.68 -6.76 -5.67
N MET A 156 0.25 -6.51 -6.59
CA MET A 156 0.99 -7.57 -7.29
C MET A 156 1.83 -8.41 -6.33
N ILE A 157 2.59 -7.77 -5.43
CA ILE A 157 3.46 -8.47 -4.48
C ILE A 157 2.64 -9.26 -3.47
N ARG A 158 1.51 -8.74 -2.99
CA ARG A 158 0.59 -9.48 -2.11
C ARG A 158 0.03 -10.73 -2.78
N SER A 159 -0.43 -10.61 -4.03
CA SER A 159 -0.90 -11.76 -4.80
C SER A 159 0.20 -12.82 -4.95
N ARG A 160 1.43 -12.41 -5.27
CA ARG A 160 2.58 -13.35 -5.33
C ARG A 160 2.91 -13.96 -3.97
N ALA A 161 2.84 -13.18 -2.90
CA ALA A 161 3.09 -13.67 -1.55
C ALA A 161 2.07 -14.74 -1.14
N ILE A 162 0.80 -14.57 -1.49
CA ILE A 162 -0.24 -15.58 -1.33
C ILE A 162 0.11 -16.83 -2.14
N SER A 163 0.39 -16.71 -3.44
CA SER A 163 0.74 -17.86 -4.28
C SER A 163 1.98 -18.62 -3.76
N HIS A 164 2.99 -17.91 -3.27
CA HIS A 164 4.15 -18.54 -2.63
C HIS A 164 3.78 -19.28 -1.35
N ALA A 165 2.88 -18.74 -0.53
CA ALA A 165 2.38 -19.42 0.67
C ALA A 165 1.57 -20.66 0.31
N GLU A 166 0.65 -20.56 -0.64
CA GLU A 166 -0.19 -21.66 -1.13
C GLU A 166 0.63 -22.80 -1.75
N ALA A 167 1.69 -22.48 -2.51
CA ALA A 167 2.59 -23.48 -3.09
C ALA A 167 3.26 -24.36 -2.01
N ARG A 168 3.47 -23.84 -0.79
CA ARG A 168 4.04 -24.60 0.33
C ARG A 168 3.03 -25.56 0.96
N LEU A 169 1.74 -25.36 0.69
CA LEU A 169 0.65 -26.26 1.10
C LEU A 169 0.30 -27.26 0.00
N GLY A 170 1.08 -27.32 -1.10
CA GLY A 170 0.83 -28.23 -2.22
C GLY A 170 -0.22 -27.73 -3.21
N ALA A 171 -0.66 -26.47 -3.12
CA ALA A 171 -1.54 -25.89 -4.13
C ALA A 171 -0.77 -25.64 -5.44
N THR A 172 -1.21 -26.27 -6.52
CA THR A 172 -0.66 -26.13 -7.87
C THR A 172 -1.23 -24.91 -8.59
N GLY A 173 -0.98 -23.71 -8.05
CA GLY A 173 -1.20 -22.46 -8.79
C GLY A 173 -0.10 -22.30 -9.84
N GLN A 174 -0.42 -22.57 -11.11
CA GLN A 174 0.49 -22.47 -12.25
C GLN A 174 1.13 -21.08 -12.35
N GLY A 175 2.46 -21.05 -12.24
CA GLY A 175 3.29 -19.92 -12.61
C GLY A 175 4.74 -20.37 -12.63
N ASN A 176 5.25 -20.71 -13.81
CA ASN A 176 6.66 -21.00 -14.04
C ASN A 176 7.48 -19.75 -13.72
N TRP A 177 8.03 -19.67 -12.51
CA TRP A 177 8.99 -18.66 -12.11
C TRP A 177 10.17 -19.40 -11.48
N GLY A 178 11.37 -19.06 -11.95
CA GLY A 178 12.63 -19.79 -11.76
C GLY A 178 12.82 -20.37 -10.37
N GLU A 179 13.38 -21.58 -10.34
CA GLU A 179 13.79 -22.31 -9.15
C GLU A 179 14.29 -21.37 -8.06
N ALA A 180 13.67 -21.44 -6.88
CA ALA A 180 14.20 -20.77 -5.70
C ALA A 180 15.67 -21.20 -5.53
N PRO A 181 16.63 -20.27 -5.38
CA PRO A 181 18.01 -20.66 -5.13
C PRO A 181 18.04 -21.63 -3.93
N LYS A 182 18.80 -22.73 -4.07
CA LYS A 182 19.03 -23.75 -3.04
C LYS A 182 19.81 -23.16 -1.86
N ALA A 183 19.22 -22.22 -1.14
CA ALA A 183 19.76 -21.61 0.05
C ALA A 183 18.64 -20.97 0.88
N ALA A 184 17.83 -21.83 1.50
CA ALA A 184 17.69 -21.85 2.95
C ALA A 184 16.49 -22.71 3.31
N ARG A 185 16.82 -23.91 3.78
CA ARG A 185 15.98 -24.60 4.75
C ARG A 185 15.88 -23.66 5.95
N CYS A 186 14.67 -23.36 6.40
CA CYS A 186 14.50 -22.72 7.71
C CYS A 186 15.21 -23.59 8.74
N CYS A 187 16.13 -23.00 9.49
CA CYS A 187 16.50 -23.52 10.80
C CYS A 187 15.28 -23.41 11.73
#